data_AF-A0A9P7GRL7-F1
#
_entry.id   AF-A0A9P7GRL7-F1
#
_cell.length_a   1.000
_cell.length_b   1.000
_cell.length_c   1.000
_cell.angle_alpha   90.00
_cell.angle_beta   90.00
_cell.angle_gamma   90.00
#
_symmetry.space_group_name_H-M   'P 1'
#
loop_
_entity.id
_entity.type
_entity.pdbx_description
1 polymer ?
#
loop_
_entity_poly.entity_id
_entity_poly.type
_entity_poly.pdbx_seq_one_letter_code
_entity_poly.pdbx_strand_id
1 'polypeptide(L)'
;MDQFKERLFINGWDRSKAVWTVPQAFGNETSRYPTGKEFVVQSILGINHGGLGVISWNDPTTSDIKSSASLLALSLPKMTPFILNPTTTFRQVVLHKVDVGMWTVGSQTLVLAGSTNNDPATIPWVDLGLSPRGTTQVLNSGAVVKADKMMLERMGSGGFILLN
;
A
#
# COMPACT_ATOMS: atom_id res chain seq x y z
N MET A 1 9.11 3.39 10.10
CA MET A 1 9.05 1.93 9.84
C MET A 1 10.43 1.37 9.52
N ASP A 2 11.24 2.05 8.70
CA ASP A 2 12.54 1.51 8.23
C ASP A 2 13.56 1.20 9.31
N GLN A 3 13.74 2.09 10.30
CA GLN A 3 14.64 1.83 11.43
C GLN A 3 14.22 0.60 12.25
N PHE A 4 12.92 0.31 12.35
CA PHE A 4 12.45 -0.89 13.05
C PHE A 4 12.71 -2.14 12.22
N LYS A 5 12.48 -2.08 10.90
CA LYS A 5 12.82 -3.16 9.97
C LYS A 5 14.32 -3.49 10.04
N GLU A 6 15.17 -2.48 10.03
CA GLU A 6 16.62 -2.64 10.16
C GLU A 6 17.01 -3.29 11.51
N ARG A 7 16.42 -2.85 12.62
CA ARG A 7 16.64 -3.49 13.94
C ARG A 7 16.18 -4.95 13.96
N LEU A 8 15.05 -5.27 13.33
CA LEU A 8 14.59 -6.66 13.24
C LEU A 8 15.58 -7.51 12.44
N PHE A 9 16.12 -6.98 11.34
CA PHE A 9 17.17 -7.64 10.58
C PHE A 9 18.44 -7.86 11.39
N ILE A 10 18.97 -6.81 12.04
CA ILE A 10 20.18 -6.89 12.87
C ILE A 10 20.01 -7.92 14.00
N ASN A 11 18.82 -8.02 14.58
CA ASN A 11 18.52 -8.97 15.66
C ASN A 11 18.14 -10.38 15.16
N GLY A 12 18.16 -10.65 13.85
CA GLY A 12 17.76 -11.95 13.27
C GLY A 12 16.27 -12.28 13.42
N TRP A 13 15.43 -11.25 13.58
CA TRP A 13 13.99 -11.36 13.80
C TRP A 13 13.14 -10.98 12.59
N ASP A 14 13.77 -10.54 11.51
CA ASP A 14 13.11 -10.14 10.25
C ASP A 14 12.22 -11.23 9.65
N ARG A 15 12.51 -12.51 9.93
CA ARG A 15 11.71 -13.66 9.45
C ARG A 15 10.78 -14.28 10.50
N SER A 16 10.92 -13.91 11.77
CA SER A 16 10.22 -14.58 12.89
C SER A 16 9.27 -13.66 13.66
N LYS A 17 9.38 -12.34 13.48
CA LYS A 17 8.48 -11.36 14.10
C LYS A 17 7.63 -10.67 13.05
N ALA A 18 6.32 -10.86 13.14
CA ALA A 18 5.37 -10.07 12.38
C ALA A 18 5.22 -8.67 12.99
N VAL A 19 5.20 -7.64 12.14
CA VAL A 19 4.89 -6.26 12.52
C VAL A 19 3.53 -5.90 11.99
N TRP A 20 2.72 -5.21 12.80
CA TRP A 20 1.43 -4.69 12.40
C TRP A 20 1.50 -3.17 12.32
N THR A 21 0.90 -2.59 11.28
CA THR A 21 0.70 -1.15 11.20
C THR A 21 -0.60 -0.76 11.92
N VAL A 22 -0.55 0.37 12.62
CA VAL A 22 -1.68 0.90 13.38
C VAL A 22 -2.08 2.24 12.77
N PRO A 23 -2.86 2.26 11.68
CA PRO A 23 -3.34 3.50 11.08
C PRO A 23 -4.26 4.24 12.06
N GLN A 24 -4.23 5.57 11.97
CA GLN A 24 -5.09 6.41 12.78
C GLN A 24 -6.54 6.29 12.28
N ALA A 25 -7.47 6.08 13.21
CA ALA A 25 -8.91 6.07 12.92
C ALA A 25 -9.73 6.82 13.98
N PHE A 26 -9.11 7.75 14.70
CA PHE A 26 -9.73 8.59 15.71
C PHE A 26 -9.43 10.05 15.43
N GLY A 27 -10.28 10.94 15.93
CA GLY A 27 -10.17 12.39 15.76
C GLY A 27 -10.60 13.22 16.95
N ASN A 28 -11.16 12.63 18.01
CA ASN A 28 -11.61 13.37 19.20
C ASN A 28 -10.46 13.94 20.05
N GLU A 29 -9.28 13.33 19.94
CA GLU A 29 -8.04 13.75 20.62
C GLU A 29 -7.13 14.58 19.68
N THR A 30 -7.60 14.92 18.48
CA THR A 30 -6.86 15.68 17.46
C THR A 30 -7.75 16.75 16.83
N SER A 31 -7.23 17.52 15.87
CA SER A 31 -7.99 18.59 15.22
C SER A 31 -9.08 18.08 14.25
N ARG A 32 -9.00 16.82 13.81
CA ARG A 32 -9.96 16.17 12.91
C ARG A 32 -9.74 14.66 12.82
N TYR A 33 -10.76 13.94 12.36
CA TYR A 33 -10.60 12.57 11.88
C TYR A 33 -9.83 12.52 10.55
N PRO A 34 -9.07 11.45 10.30
CA PRO A 34 -8.59 11.16 8.95
C PRO A 34 -9.77 10.83 8.03
N THR A 35 -9.60 11.09 6.74
CA THR A 35 -10.50 10.58 5.69
C THR A 35 -10.24 9.09 5.46
N GLY A 36 -11.17 8.41 4.80
CA GLY A 36 -11.02 7.01 4.41
C GLY A 36 -9.81 6.78 3.49
N LYS A 37 -9.52 7.73 2.60
CA LYS A 37 -8.32 7.71 1.75
C LYS A 37 -7.04 7.80 2.56
N GLU A 38 -6.97 8.73 3.51
CA GLU A 38 -5.80 8.87 4.41
C GLU A 38 -5.59 7.59 5.23
N PHE A 39 -6.66 6.94 5.69
CA PHE A 39 -6.57 5.64 6.36
C PHE A 39 -5.95 4.56 5.45
N VAL A 40 -6.36 4.47 4.18
CA VAL A 40 -5.80 3.51 3.23
C VAL A 40 -4.34 3.84 2.91
N VAL A 41 -3.99 5.11 2.70
CA VAL A 41 -2.59 5.54 2.49
C VAL A 41 -1.72 5.11 3.67
N GLN A 42 -2.11 5.41 4.91
CA GLN A 42 -1.37 5.00 6.11
C GLN A 42 -1.20 3.47 6.20
N SER A 43 -2.24 2.73 5.82
CA SER A 43 -2.21 1.26 5.78
C SER A 43 -1.23 0.74 4.73
N ILE A 44 -1.25 1.30 3.52
CA ILE A 44 -0.35 0.93 2.42
C ILE A 44 1.10 1.26 2.75
N LEU A 45 1.39 2.44 3.30
CA LEU A 45 2.74 2.74 3.79
C LEU A 45 3.19 1.70 4.82
N GLY A 46 2.30 1.29 5.73
CA GLY A 46 2.61 0.22 6.66
C GLY A 46 3.01 -1.08 5.96
N ILE A 47 2.23 -1.51 4.97
CA ILE A 47 2.43 -2.75 4.20
C ILE A 47 3.72 -2.68 3.36
N ASN A 48 3.93 -1.60 2.60
CA ASN A 48 5.11 -1.38 1.78
C ASN A 48 6.40 -1.39 2.62
N HIS A 49 6.31 -0.99 3.89
CA HIS A 49 7.45 -1.01 4.80
C HIS A 49 7.53 -2.29 5.67
N GLY A 50 6.81 -3.35 5.31
CA GLY A 50 6.93 -4.70 5.91
C GLY A 50 5.87 -5.06 6.96
N GLY A 51 4.84 -4.24 7.13
CA GLY A 51 3.68 -4.58 7.95
C GLY A 51 2.88 -5.73 7.35
N LEU A 52 2.60 -6.76 8.16
CA LEU A 52 1.83 -7.94 7.76
C LEU A 52 0.38 -7.92 8.28
N GLY A 53 0.04 -6.91 9.07
CA GLY A 53 -1.31 -6.69 9.59
C GLY A 53 -1.61 -5.19 9.64
N VAL A 54 -2.88 -4.85 9.47
CA VAL A 54 -3.41 -3.49 9.61
C VAL A 54 -4.47 -3.53 10.71
N ILE A 55 -4.21 -2.86 11.84
CA ILE A 55 -5.15 -2.84 12.97
C ILE A 55 -5.40 -1.40 13.40
N SER A 56 -6.65 -0.96 13.32
CA SER A 56 -7.06 0.33 13.85
C SER A 56 -7.15 0.30 15.38
N TRP A 57 -6.76 1.39 16.04
CA TRP A 57 -6.94 1.57 17.49
C TRP A 57 -8.41 1.70 17.91
N ASN A 58 -9.27 2.22 17.02
CA ASN A 58 -10.62 2.63 17.38
C ASN A 58 -11.69 2.01 16.44
N ASP A 59 -12.69 1.38 17.05
CA ASP A 59 -13.97 0.99 16.45
C ASP A 59 -15.06 1.10 17.55
N PRO A 60 -16.17 1.83 17.34
CA PRO A 60 -16.61 2.48 16.10
C PRO A 60 -15.74 3.68 15.67
N THR A 61 -15.61 3.86 14.35
CA THR A 61 -15.03 5.03 13.69
C THR A 61 -16.00 5.60 12.63
N THR A 62 -15.59 6.60 11.86
CA THR A 62 -16.43 7.22 10.82
C THR A 62 -16.83 6.21 9.74
N SER A 63 -17.99 6.43 9.11
CA SER A 63 -18.47 5.57 8.02
C SER A 63 -17.49 5.53 6.84
N ASP A 64 -16.86 6.66 6.50
CA ASP A 64 -15.86 6.76 5.42
C ASP A 64 -14.64 5.86 5.68
N ILE A 65 -14.11 5.87 6.91
CA ILE A 65 -13.02 4.97 7.30
C ILE A 65 -13.48 3.51 7.28
N LYS A 66 -14.68 3.20 7.79
CA LYS A 66 -15.21 1.82 7.73
C LYS A 66 -15.32 1.31 6.31
N SER A 67 -15.92 2.08 5.40
CA SER A 67 -16.04 1.72 3.98
C SER A 67 -14.67 1.53 3.33
N SER A 68 -13.71 2.41 3.61
CA SER A 68 -12.35 2.33 3.07
C SER A 68 -11.56 1.14 3.63
N ALA A 69 -11.74 0.82 4.92
CA ALA A 69 -11.16 -0.38 5.53
C ALA A 69 -11.76 -1.66 4.93
N SER A 70 -13.08 -1.72 4.71
CA SER A 70 -13.72 -2.85 4.03
C SER A 70 -13.23 -3.00 2.58
N LEU A 71 -13.07 -1.89 1.85
CA LEU A 71 -12.50 -1.90 0.50
C LEU A 71 -11.08 -2.48 0.49
N LEU A 72 -10.21 -2.02 1.40
CA LEU A 72 -8.86 -2.57 1.54
C LEU A 72 -8.92 -4.06 1.88
N ALA A 73 -9.73 -4.45 2.86
CA ALA A 73 -9.88 -5.84 3.27
C ALA A 73 -10.33 -6.77 2.12
N LEU A 74 -11.29 -6.33 1.30
CA LEU A 74 -11.78 -7.09 0.14
C LEU A 74 -10.72 -7.23 -0.98
N SER A 75 -9.75 -6.31 -1.05
CA SER A 75 -8.63 -6.41 -2.01
C SER A 75 -7.52 -7.35 -1.56
N LEU A 76 -7.36 -7.57 -0.24
CA LEU A 76 -6.25 -8.35 0.32
C LEU A 76 -6.13 -9.77 -0.22
N PRO A 77 -7.21 -10.56 -0.44
CA PRO A 77 -7.09 -11.91 -0.99
C PRO A 77 -6.39 -11.97 -2.36
N LYS A 78 -6.42 -10.88 -3.13
CA LYS A 78 -5.70 -10.77 -4.41
C LYS A 78 -4.25 -10.33 -4.25
N MET A 79 -3.90 -9.70 -3.13
CA MET A 79 -2.57 -9.13 -2.86
C MET A 79 -1.69 -10.03 -1.99
N THR A 80 -2.27 -10.75 -1.02
CA THR A 80 -1.54 -11.63 -0.11
C THR A 80 -0.76 -12.76 -0.82
N PRO A 81 -1.18 -13.31 -1.97
CA PRO A 81 -0.37 -14.29 -2.71
C PRO A 81 0.94 -13.73 -3.29
N PHE A 82 1.13 -12.40 -3.28
CA PHE A 82 2.40 -11.76 -3.64
C PHE A 82 3.18 -11.33 -2.39
N ILE A 83 2.49 -10.71 -1.43
CA ILE A 83 3.11 -10.14 -0.21
C ILE A 83 3.66 -11.25 0.70
N LEU A 84 2.93 -12.35 0.85
CA LEU A 84 3.28 -13.44 1.78
C LEU A 84 4.00 -14.61 1.07
N ASN A 85 4.33 -14.46 -0.20
CA ASN A 85 4.94 -15.54 -0.97
C ASN A 85 6.44 -15.64 -0.68
N PRO A 86 6.95 -16.81 -0.27
CA PRO A 86 8.36 -16.99 0.07
C PRO A 86 9.31 -16.84 -1.13
N THR A 87 8.81 -16.92 -2.37
CA THR A 87 9.62 -16.75 -3.59
C THR A 87 9.53 -15.34 -4.17
N THR A 88 8.79 -14.44 -3.52
CA THR A 88 8.60 -13.07 -3.98
C THR A 88 9.92 -12.30 -3.94
N THR A 89 10.17 -11.51 -4.98
CA THR A 89 11.20 -10.46 -4.92
C THR A 89 10.52 -9.13 -4.61
N PHE A 90 11.05 -8.39 -3.64
CA PHE A 90 10.44 -7.14 -3.19
C PHE A 90 11.35 -5.95 -3.44
N ARG A 91 10.78 -4.87 -3.98
CA ARG A 91 11.43 -3.56 -4.10
C ARG A 91 10.44 -2.48 -3.68
N GLN A 92 10.90 -1.54 -2.88
CA GLN A 92 10.13 -0.35 -2.50
C GLN A 92 10.88 0.89 -3.00
N VAL A 93 10.12 1.87 -3.50
CA VAL A 93 10.64 3.18 -3.94
C VAL A 93 9.68 4.29 -3.54
N VAL A 94 10.22 5.49 -3.34
CA VAL A 94 9.43 6.71 -3.22
C VAL A 94 9.75 7.62 -4.40
N LEU A 95 8.72 7.97 -5.18
CA LEU A 95 8.83 8.85 -6.35
C LEU A 95 7.77 9.94 -6.23
N HIS A 96 8.17 11.21 -6.30
CA HIS A 96 7.25 12.34 -6.21
C HIS A 96 6.29 12.25 -4.99
N LYS A 97 6.79 11.81 -3.82
CA LYS A 97 5.99 11.56 -2.60
C LYS A 97 4.91 10.47 -2.71
N VAL A 98 5.01 9.61 -3.70
CA VAL A 98 4.24 8.36 -3.80
C VAL A 98 5.14 7.22 -3.33
N ASP A 99 4.70 6.54 -2.28
CA ASP A 99 5.34 5.33 -1.76
C ASP A 99 4.84 4.12 -2.54
N VAL A 100 5.75 3.33 -3.13
CA VAL A 100 5.40 2.23 -4.03
C VAL A 100 6.15 0.96 -3.64
N GLY A 101 5.40 -0.05 -3.20
CA GLY A 101 5.89 -1.42 -3.02
C GLY A 101 5.65 -2.26 -4.28
N MET A 102 6.63 -3.06 -4.67
CA MET A 102 6.59 -3.95 -5.82
C MET A 102 6.99 -5.36 -5.40
N TRP A 103 6.07 -6.31 -5.50
CA TRP A 103 6.29 -7.73 -5.21
C TRP A 103 6.16 -8.54 -6.50
N THR A 104 7.25 -9.16 -6.93
CA THR A 104 7.28 -9.95 -8.18
C THR A 104 7.36 -11.43 -7.87
N VAL A 105 6.40 -12.18 -8.40
CA VAL A 105 6.32 -13.65 -8.36
C VAL A 105 6.22 -14.15 -9.80
N GLY A 106 7.26 -14.83 -10.28
CA GLY A 106 7.32 -15.28 -11.68
C GLY A 106 7.21 -14.11 -12.66
N SER A 107 6.23 -14.16 -13.56
CA SER A 107 5.97 -13.12 -14.57
C SER A 107 4.97 -12.04 -14.11
N GLN A 108 4.56 -12.04 -12.84
CA GLN A 108 3.60 -11.07 -12.32
C GLN A 108 4.20 -10.20 -11.23
N THR A 109 3.85 -8.91 -11.24
CA THR A 109 4.25 -7.95 -10.22
C THR A 109 3.03 -7.29 -9.61
N LEU A 110 2.84 -7.44 -8.29
CA LEU A 110 1.94 -6.60 -7.53
C LEU A 110 2.63 -5.26 -7.28
N VAL A 111 1.99 -4.16 -7.71
CA VAL A 111 2.35 -2.79 -7.38
C VAL A 111 1.32 -2.24 -6.40
N LEU A 112 1.76 -1.80 -5.22
CA LEU A 112 0.92 -1.15 -4.21
C LEU A 112 1.44 0.26 -3.95
N ALA A 113 0.65 1.27 -4.31
CA ALA A 113 1.05 2.66 -4.26
C ALA A 113 0.17 3.47 -3.30
N GLY A 114 0.81 4.34 -2.50
CA GLY A 114 0.14 5.33 -1.65
C GLY A 114 0.72 6.72 -1.87
N SER A 115 -0.11 7.67 -2.28
CA SER A 115 0.28 9.07 -2.46
C SER A 115 0.18 9.83 -1.14
N THR A 116 1.25 10.53 -0.75
CA THR A 116 1.21 11.49 0.36
C THR A 116 1.07 12.94 -0.14
N ASN A 117 0.78 13.12 -1.43
CA ASN A 117 0.56 14.42 -2.04
C ASN A 117 -0.82 14.99 -1.74
N ASN A 118 -0.86 16.31 -1.59
CA ASN A 118 -2.11 17.09 -1.59
C ASN A 118 -2.66 17.33 -3.00
N ASP A 119 -1.92 16.96 -4.04
CA ASP A 119 -2.30 17.09 -5.45
C ASP A 119 -2.28 15.71 -6.13
N PRO A 120 -3.00 15.53 -7.25
CA PRO A 120 -2.93 14.31 -8.03
C PRO A 120 -1.49 14.00 -8.50
N ALA A 121 -1.13 12.72 -8.51
CA ALA A 121 0.17 12.24 -8.95
C ALA A 121 0.01 11.26 -10.11
N THR A 122 0.97 11.24 -11.04
CA THR A 122 1.01 10.30 -12.15
C THR A 122 2.38 9.65 -12.18
N ILE A 123 2.43 8.32 -12.20
CA ILE A 123 3.66 7.54 -12.22
C ILE A 123 3.62 6.60 -13.43
N PRO A 124 4.43 6.86 -14.46
CA PRO A 124 4.69 5.92 -15.55
C PRO A 124 5.26 4.60 -15.03
N TRP A 125 4.89 3.48 -15.67
CA TRP A 125 5.43 2.17 -15.30
C TRP A 125 6.94 2.07 -15.55
N VAL A 126 7.42 2.73 -16.59
CA VAL A 126 8.84 2.78 -16.94
C VAL A 126 9.70 3.41 -15.84
N ASP A 127 9.16 4.38 -15.10
CA ASP A 127 9.87 5.02 -13.97
C ASP A 127 10.06 4.05 -12.79
N LEU A 128 9.22 3.02 -12.71
CA LEU A 128 9.36 1.90 -11.78
C LEU A 128 10.25 0.77 -12.33
N GLY A 129 10.71 0.88 -13.59
CA GLY A 129 11.42 -0.19 -14.30
C GLY A 129 10.50 -1.32 -14.77
N LEU A 130 9.21 -1.03 -14.98
CA LEU A 130 8.19 -1.99 -15.38
C LEU A 130 7.71 -1.69 -16.81
N SER A 131 7.40 -2.73 -17.58
CA SER A 131 6.85 -2.62 -18.94
C SER A 131 5.75 -3.66 -19.13
N PRO A 132 4.60 -3.49 -18.48
CA PRO A 132 3.57 -4.52 -18.42
C PRO A 132 2.87 -4.72 -19.76
N ARG A 133 2.60 -5.98 -20.10
CA ARG A 133 1.74 -6.37 -21.24
C ARG A 133 0.26 -6.34 -20.89
N GLY A 134 -0.06 -6.37 -19.60
CA GLY A 134 -1.41 -6.33 -19.08
C GLY A 134 -1.43 -5.83 -17.63
N THR A 135 -2.50 -5.14 -17.25
CA THR A 135 -2.66 -4.61 -15.90
C THR A 135 -4.07 -4.88 -15.38
N THR A 136 -4.17 -5.37 -14.15
CA THR A 136 -5.44 -5.54 -13.42
C THR A 136 -5.40 -4.69 -12.16
N GLN A 137 -6.33 -3.74 -12.01
CA GLN A 137 -6.47 -3.00 -10.75
C GLN A 137 -7.22 -3.85 -9.72
N VAL A 138 -6.63 -4.02 -8.54
CA VAL A 138 -7.17 -4.82 -7.43
C VAL A 138 -7.58 -3.98 -6.22
N LEU A 139 -7.07 -2.76 -6.12
CA LEU A 139 -7.49 -1.76 -5.13
C LEU A 139 -7.62 -0.39 -5.80
N ASN A 140 -8.73 0.28 -5.54
CA ASN A 140 -9.00 1.64 -6.00
C ASN A 140 -9.50 2.51 -4.83
N SER A 141 -8.59 3.26 -4.21
CA SER A 141 -8.92 4.30 -3.23
C SER A 141 -8.46 5.66 -3.78
N GLY A 142 -9.08 6.10 -4.88
CA GLY A 142 -8.65 7.29 -5.62
C GLY A 142 -7.48 7.01 -6.56
N ALA A 143 -7.53 5.88 -7.26
CA ALA A 143 -6.51 5.45 -8.20
C ALA A 143 -7.12 5.01 -9.53
N VAL A 144 -6.47 5.33 -10.64
CA VAL A 144 -6.85 4.92 -11.99
C VAL A 144 -5.63 4.34 -12.69
N VAL A 145 -5.85 3.28 -13.46
CA VAL A 145 -4.82 2.68 -14.29
C VAL A 145 -5.03 2.97 -15.77
N LYS A 146 -3.93 3.26 -16.47
CA LYS A 146 -3.83 3.27 -17.93
C LYS A 146 -2.75 2.27 -18.36
N ALA A 147 -2.69 2.00 -19.66
CA ALA A 147 -1.74 1.01 -20.21
C ALA A 147 -0.27 1.30 -19.81
N ASP A 148 0.11 2.58 -19.74
CA ASP A 148 1.49 3.04 -19.57
C ASP A 148 1.80 3.62 -18.17
N LYS A 149 0.79 3.83 -17.32
CA LYS A 149 0.94 4.56 -16.06
C LYS A 149 -0.18 4.29 -15.06
N MET A 150 0.10 4.56 -13.79
CA MET A 150 -0.92 4.81 -12.78
C MET A 150 -1.12 6.31 -12.53
N MET A 151 -2.34 6.65 -12.15
CA MET A 151 -2.74 7.98 -11.71
C MET A 151 -3.37 7.84 -10.33
N LEU A 152 -2.95 8.68 -9.39
CA LEU A 152 -3.47 8.76 -8.04
C LEU A 152 -4.07 10.15 -7.82
N GLU A 153 -5.25 10.21 -7.24
CA GLU A 153 -5.81 11.46 -6.73
C GLU A 153 -5.02 11.95 -5.50
N ARG A 154 -5.38 13.11 -4.95
CA ARG A 154 -4.82 13.56 -3.68
C ARG A 154 -5.04 12.52 -2.59
N MET A 155 -3.98 12.21 -1.85
CA MET A 155 -3.98 11.12 -0.86
C MET A 155 -4.54 9.79 -1.41
N GLY A 156 -4.40 9.55 -2.71
CA GLY A 156 -4.93 8.37 -3.37
C GLY A 156 -4.04 7.14 -3.21
N SER A 157 -4.67 5.97 -3.24
CA SER A 157 -4.03 4.68 -3.08
C SER A 157 -4.54 3.67 -4.09
N GLY A 158 -3.64 2.86 -4.64
CA GLY A 158 -3.96 1.87 -5.67
C GLY A 158 -3.15 0.60 -5.54
N GLY A 159 -3.76 -0.52 -5.90
CA GLY A 159 -3.12 -1.82 -6.01
C GLY A 159 -3.33 -2.38 -7.42
N PHE A 160 -2.26 -2.85 -8.06
CA PHE A 160 -2.26 -3.27 -9.45
C PHE A 160 -1.46 -4.57 -9.60
N ILE A 161 -2.00 -5.54 -10.34
CA ILE A 161 -1.25 -6.73 -10.75
C ILE A 161 -0.86 -6.53 -12.21
N LEU A 162 0.44 -6.51 -12.45
CA LEU A 162 1.07 -6.33 -13.74
C LEU A 162 1.55 -7.67 -14.28
N LEU A 163 1.38 -7.90 -15.58
CA LEU A 163 1.98 -9.02 -16.31
C LEU A 163 3.21 -8.51 -17.07
N ASN A 164 4.39 -9.02 -16.74
CA ASN A 164 5.68 -8.69 -17.37
C ASN A 164 5.86 -9.42 -18.72
#